data_AF-A0A5E4KNS7-F1
#
_entry.id   AF-A0A5E4KNS7-F1
#
_cell.length_a   1.000
_cell.length_b   1.000
_cell.length_c   1.000
_cell.angle_alpha   90.00
_cell.angle_beta   90.00
_cell.angle_gamma   90.00
#
_symmetry.space_group_name_H-M   'P 1'
#
loop_
_entity.id
_entity.type
_entity.pdbx_description
1 polymer ?
#
loop_
_entity_poly.entity_id
_entity_poly.type
_entity_poly.pdbx_seq_one_letter_code
_entity_poly.pdbx_strand_id
1 'polypeptide(L)'
;MPTDLVTLPGGTWSYAIVIIDKGLVAGYSDIGTGYTHAVVWRKVGAAIEPTDLGTLPGGSWSVAYGVSDTGVVAGYSDNGAGYYHAVVWRKVGATAVPTDLGTLLGASSSFAYGINDMGQVVGGGY
;
A
#
# COMPACT_ATOMS: atom_id res chain seq x y z
N MET A 1 25.94 1.79 -5.43
CA MET A 1 24.94 2.46 -6.28
C MET A 1 23.58 2.23 -5.64
N PRO A 2 22.73 3.27 -5.46
CA PRO A 2 21.35 3.08 -5.01
C PRO A 2 20.56 2.26 -6.05
N THR A 3 19.62 1.42 -5.59
CA THR A 3 18.68 0.68 -6.46
C THR A 3 17.44 1.53 -6.68
N ASP A 4 17.10 1.75 -7.95
CA ASP A 4 15.84 2.39 -8.34
C ASP A 4 14.68 1.41 -8.16
N LEU A 5 13.62 1.85 -7.48
CA LEU A 5 12.43 1.03 -7.24
C LEU A 5 11.41 1.11 -8.38
N VAL A 6 11.61 1.98 -9.38
CA VAL A 6 10.69 2.22 -10.50
C VAL A 6 9.29 2.67 -10.08
N THR A 7 8.54 3.20 -11.04
CA THR A 7 7.15 3.63 -10.88
C THR A 7 6.18 2.54 -11.34
N LEU A 8 4.91 2.68 -10.96
CA LEU A 8 3.83 1.98 -11.63
C LEU A 8 3.71 2.44 -13.09
N PRO A 9 3.19 1.61 -14.00
CA PRO A 9 3.10 1.93 -15.43
C PRO A 9 2.46 3.31 -15.68
N GLY A 10 3.15 4.17 -16.43
CA GLY A 10 2.71 5.54 -16.72
C GLY A 10 3.08 6.58 -15.66
N GLY A 11 3.49 6.16 -14.47
CA GLY A 11 3.87 7.04 -13.37
C GLY A 11 5.25 7.68 -13.56
N THR A 12 5.43 8.84 -12.94
CA THR A 12 6.65 9.65 -13.04
C THR A 12 7.44 9.78 -11.73
N TRP A 13 6.85 9.41 -10.61
CA TRP A 13 7.50 9.42 -9.30
C TRP A 13 6.92 8.34 -8.38
N SER A 14 7.73 7.92 -7.40
CA SER A 14 7.33 6.98 -6.35
C SER A 14 8.06 7.26 -5.05
N TYR A 15 7.54 6.72 -3.95
CA TYR A 15 8.09 6.90 -2.62
C TYR A 15 8.03 5.60 -1.84
N ALA A 16 9.20 5.13 -1.38
CA ALA A 16 9.31 3.97 -0.50
C ALA A 16 9.23 4.39 0.96
N ILE A 17 8.45 3.65 1.74
CA ILE A 17 8.22 3.95 3.17
C ILE A 17 8.84 2.88 4.05
N VAL A 18 8.66 1.60 3.69
CA VAL A 18 9.05 0.47 4.54
C VAL A 18 9.74 -0.61 3.73
N ILE A 19 10.72 -1.26 4.34
CA ILE A 19 11.44 -2.42 3.79
C ILE A 19 11.55 -3.50 4.87
N ILE A 20 11.44 -4.76 4.45
CA ILE A 20 11.73 -5.93 5.30
C ILE A 20 12.93 -6.72 4.76
N ASP A 21 13.55 -7.54 5.62
CA ASP A 21 14.81 -8.26 5.33
C ASP A 21 14.74 -9.20 4.11
N LYS A 22 13.54 -9.56 3.64
CA LYS A 22 13.32 -10.33 2.40
C LYS A 22 13.39 -9.49 1.12
N GLY A 23 13.70 -8.20 1.21
CA GLY A 23 13.77 -7.31 0.06
C GLY A 23 12.40 -6.94 -0.52
N LEU A 24 11.35 -7.05 0.29
CA LEU A 24 10.03 -6.52 -0.03
C LEU A 24 9.96 -5.09 0.47
N VAL A 25 9.63 -4.16 -0.42
CA VAL A 25 9.50 -2.73 -0.11
C VAL A 25 8.07 -2.32 -0.37
N ALA A 26 7.49 -1.46 0.47
CA ALA A 26 6.15 -0.91 0.27
C ALA A 26 6.15 0.62 0.39
N GLY A 27 5.20 1.24 -0.29
CA GLY A 27 5.02 2.69 -0.31
C GLY A 27 3.91 3.08 -1.27
N TYR A 28 4.13 4.11 -2.06
CA TYR A 28 3.15 4.62 -3.03
C TYR A 28 3.83 5.11 -4.32
N SER A 29 3.10 5.08 -5.43
CA SER A 29 3.56 5.52 -6.75
C SER A 29 2.45 6.27 -7.48
N ASP A 30 2.85 7.29 -8.23
CA ASP A 30 2.04 7.83 -9.32
C ASP A 30 1.71 6.72 -10.32
N ILE A 31 0.50 6.77 -10.89
CA ILE A 31 0.04 5.83 -11.92
C ILE A 31 -0.20 6.51 -13.28
N GLY A 32 0.24 7.76 -13.46
CA GLY A 32 0.20 8.46 -14.75
C GLY A 32 -1.16 9.02 -15.14
N THR A 33 -2.17 8.88 -14.27
CA THR A 33 -3.54 9.40 -14.47
C THR A 33 -3.87 10.56 -13.54
N GLY A 34 -2.90 11.04 -12.75
CA GLY A 34 -3.11 12.01 -11.67
C GLY A 34 -3.54 11.38 -10.35
N TYR A 35 -3.63 10.05 -10.30
CA TYR A 35 -3.89 9.28 -9.08
C TYR A 35 -2.59 8.67 -8.53
N THR A 36 -2.66 8.24 -7.28
CA THR A 36 -1.53 7.64 -6.58
C THR A 36 -1.99 6.39 -5.88
N HIS A 37 -1.30 5.29 -6.13
CA HIS A 37 -1.64 4.01 -5.55
C HIS A 37 -0.54 3.54 -4.60
N ALA A 38 -0.95 2.85 -3.55
CA ALA A 38 -0.08 2.01 -2.76
C ALA A 38 0.56 0.97 -3.68
N VAL A 39 1.84 0.68 -3.44
CA VAL A 39 2.61 -0.23 -4.28
C VAL A 39 3.55 -1.04 -3.40
N VAL A 40 3.78 -2.29 -3.82
CA VAL A 40 4.85 -3.12 -3.29
C VAL A 40 5.84 -3.44 -4.38
N TRP A 41 7.11 -3.28 -4.07
CA TRP A 41 8.22 -3.68 -4.92
C TRP A 41 8.86 -4.95 -4.41
N ARG A 42 9.00 -5.91 -5.31
CA ARG A 42 9.72 -7.16 -5.05
C ARG A 42 10.88 -7.28 -6.02
N LYS A 43 12.04 -7.66 -5.51
CA LYS A 43 13.15 -8.06 -6.37
C LYS A 43 12.91 -9.46 -6.95
N VAL A 44 12.91 -9.58 -8.27
CA VAL A 44 12.81 -10.85 -9.00
C VAL A 44 14.03 -10.99 -9.91
N GLY A 45 15.00 -11.81 -9.46
CA GLY A 45 16.32 -11.87 -10.08
C GLY A 45 17.05 -10.54 -9.98
N ALA A 46 17.36 -9.94 -11.13
CA ALA A 46 17.98 -8.62 -11.21
C ALA A 46 16.97 -7.46 -11.33
N ALA A 47 15.69 -7.75 -11.60
CA ALA A 47 14.66 -6.76 -11.80
C ALA A 47 13.93 -6.41 -10.50
N ILE A 48 13.38 -5.19 -10.44
CA ILE A 48 12.39 -4.78 -9.44
C ILE A 48 11.02 -4.81 -10.10
N GLU A 49 10.10 -5.59 -9.54
CA GLU A 49 8.72 -5.68 -10.00
C GLU A 49 7.81 -4.88 -9.07
N PRO A 50 7.21 -3.76 -9.53
CA PRO A 50 6.16 -3.07 -8.79
C PRO A 50 4.84 -3.83 -8.95
N THR A 51 4.12 -4.00 -7.85
CA THR A 51 2.74 -4.51 -7.82
C THR A 51 1.83 -3.40 -7.34
N ASP A 52 0.93 -2.96 -8.20
CA ASP A 52 -0.13 -2.02 -7.85
C ASP A 52 -1.07 -2.66 -6.81
N LEU A 53 -1.27 -1.97 -5.69
CA LEU A 53 -2.20 -2.38 -4.65
C LEU A 53 -3.58 -1.72 -4.81
N GLY A 54 -3.68 -0.66 -5.60
CA GLY A 54 -4.92 0.04 -5.89
C GLY A 54 -5.53 0.75 -4.69
N THR A 55 -6.79 1.13 -4.87
CA THR A 55 -7.62 1.85 -3.90
C THR A 55 -8.90 1.07 -3.59
N LEU A 56 -9.61 1.45 -2.52
CA LEU A 56 -11.00 1.06 -2.33
C LEU A 56 -11.85 1.58 -3.50
N PRO A 57 -12.99 0.94 -3.80
CA PRO A 57 -13.84 1.33 -4.92
C PRO A 57 -14.18 2.83 -4.92
N GLY A 58 -13.90 3.51 -6.03
CA GLY A 58 -14.13 4.96 -6.19
C GLY A 58 -13.04 5.86 -5.61
N GLY A 59 -12.05 5.31 -4.91
CA GLY A 59 -10.93 6.07 -4.34
C GLY A 59 -9.84 6.41 -5.36
N SER A 60 -9.13 7.50 -5.12
CA SER A 60 -8.08 8.03 -6.01
C SER A 60 -6.67 8.02 -5.41
N TRP A 61 -6.57 7.67 -4.13
CA TRP A 61 -5.34 7.74 -3.36
C TRP A 61 -5.21 6.57 -2.39
N SER A 62 -4.04 5.95 -2.33
CA SER A 62 -3.70 4.98 -1.27
C SER A 62 -2.21 4.96 -0.96
N VAL A 63 -1.87 4.53 0.26
CA VAL A 63 -0.49 4.46 0.75
C VAL A 63 -0.29 3.22 1.61
N ALA A 64 0.83 2.50 1.39
CA ALA A 64 1.27 1.39 2.24
C ALA A 64 2.30 1.85 3.29
N TYR A 65 2.03 1.57 4.57
CA TYR A 65 2.94 1.90 5.68
C TYR A 65 3.58 0.68 6.33
N GLY A 66 2.91 -0.47 6.28
CA GLY A 66 3.36 -1.70 6.91
C GLY A 66 3.39 -2.84 5.92
N VAL A 67 4.39 -3.71 6.04
CA VAL A 67 4.47 -4.96 5.30
C VAL A 67 4.99 -6.06 6.21
N SER A 68 4.35 -7.23 6.16
CA SER A 68 4.74 -8.42 6.92
C SER A 68 5.59 -9.37 6.08
N ASP A 69 6.28 -10.30 6.73
CA ASP A 69 7.13 -11.32 6.09
C ASP A 69 6.36 -12.29 5.20
N THR A 70 5.05 -12.33 5.34
CA THR A 70 4.12 -13.13 4.51
C THR A 70 3.62 -12.35 3.29
N GLY A 71 4.04 -11.08 3.13
CA GLY A 71 3.65 -10.21 2.03
C GLY A 71 2.27 -9.58 2.20
N VAL A 72 1.69 -9.61 3.41
CA VAL A 72 0.49 -8.83 3.72
C VAL A 72 0.91 -7.38 4.00
N VAL A 73 0.21 -6.44 3.36
CA VAL A 73 0.50 -5.01 3.42
C VAL A 73 -0.63 -4.31 4.14
N ALA A 74 -0.31 -3.33 4.99
CA ALA A 74 -1.26 -2.49 5.68
C ALA A 74 -0.99 -1.01 5.38
N GLY A 75 -2.07 -0.22 5.34
CA GLY A 75 -2.00 1.20 5.05
C GLY A 75 -3.36 1.85 5.08
N TYR A 76 -3.57 2.84 4.21
CA TYR A 76 -4.88 3.46 4.03
C TYR A 76 -5.22 3.66 2.57
N SER A 77 -6.52 3.79 2.29
CA SER A 77 -7.06 4.15 0.99
C SER A 77 -8.17 5.17 1.13
N ASP A 78 -8.26 6.08 0.19
CA ASP A 78 -9.48 6.85 -0.11
C ASP A 78 -10.63 5.87 -0.36
N ASN A 79 -11.78 6.12 0.27
CA ASN A 79 -12.98 5.29 0.20
C ASN A 79 -13.97 5.73 -0.91
N GLY A 80 -13.61 6.71 -1.73
CA GLY A 80 -14.45 7.28 -2.79
C GLY A 80 -15.48 8.30 -2.30
N ALA A 81 -15.57 8.52 -0.99
CA ALA A 81 -16.43 9.51 -0.34
C ALA A 81 -15.65 10.69 0.27
N GLY A 82 -14.34 10.80 -0.03
CA GLY A 82 -13.47 11.86 0.47
C GLY A 82 -12.88 11.61 1.86
N TYR A 83 -12.97 10.37 2.36
CA TYR A 83 -12.36 9.95 3.63
C TYR A 83 -11.36 8.82 3.42
N TYR A 84 -10.46 8.64 4.39
CA TYR A 84 -9.47 7.56 4.36
C TYR A 84 -9.88 6.43 5.30
N HIS A 85 -9.83 5.21 4.80
CA HIS A 85 -10.01 4.02 5.62
C HIS A 85 -8.71 3.24 5.71
N ALA A 86 -8.45 2.67 6.88
CA ALA A 86 -7.43 1.67 7.09
C ALA A 86 -7.75 0.46 6.21
N VAL A 87 -6.75 -0.05 5.50
CA VAL A 87 -6.91 -1.19 4.61
C VAL A 87 -5.78 -2.19 4.77
N VAL A 88 -6.07 -3.44 4.40
CA VAL A 88 -5.09 -4.50 4.26
C VAL A 88 -5.16 -5.09 2.85
N TRP A 89 -4.01 -5.19 2.19
CA TRP A 89 -3.88 -5.88 0.91
C TRP A 89 -3.28 -7.25 1.13
N ARG A 90 -4.02 -8.28 0.69
CA ARG A 90 -3.56 -9.68 0.73
C ARG A 90 -3.24 -10.14 -0.69
N LYS A 91 -2.16 -10.92 -0.82
CA LYS A 91 -1.69 -11.58 -2.06
C LYS A 91 -1.11 -10.60 -3.10
N VAL A 92 0.17 -10.28 -2.93
CA VAL A 92 0.97 -9.48 -3.87
C VAL A 92 1.42 -10.34 -5.05
N GLY A 93 0.98 -10.05 -6.28
CA GLY A 93 1.57 -10.63 -7.50
C GLY A 93 0.64 -11.00 -8.66
N ALA A 94 -0.67 -10.89 -8.52
CA ALA A 94 -1.60 -11.05 -9.67
C ALA A 94 -2.70 -9.99 -9.68
N THR A 95 -3.20 -9.62 -8.50
CA THR A 95 -4.10 -8.48 -8.25
C THR A 95 -4.25 -8.43 -6.74
N ALA A 96 -3.84 -7.33 -6.12
CA ALA A 96 -4.15 -7.10 -4.72
C ALA A 96 -5.51 -6.41 -4.63
N VAL A 97 -6.37 -6.88 -3.73
CA VAL A 97 -7.67 -6.25 -3.47
C VAL A 97 -7.62 -5.68 -2.05
N PRO A 98 -7.83 -4.36 -1.87
CA PRO A 98 -7.88 -3.78 -0.54
C PRO A 98 -9.07 -4.36 0.23
N THR A 99 -8.78 -4.89 1.40
CA THR A 99 -9.80 -5.20 2.41
C THR A 99 -9.96 -3.97 3.29
N ASP A 100 -11.14 -3.36 3.26
CA ASP A 100 -11.51 -2.25 4.14
C ASP A 100 -11.59 -2.75 5.60
N LEU A 101 -10.87 -2.08 6.51
CA LEU A 101 -10.96 -2.32 7.95
C LEU A 101 -11.95 -1.39 8.65
N GLY A 102 -12.51 -0.41 7.92
CA GLY A 102 -13.45 0.59 8.42
C GLY A 102 -12.80 1.60 9.35
N THR A 103 -13.62 2.37 10.06
CA THR A 103 -13.19 3.37 11.03
C THR A 103 -13.44 2.92 12.47
N LEU A 104 -12.79 3.59 13.42
CA LEU A 104 -13.12 3.46 14.84
C LEU A 104 -14.46 4.17 15.12
N LEU A 105 -15.17 3.76 16.17
CA LEU A 105 -16.46 4.34 16.52
C LEU A 105 -16.33 5.86 16.73
N GLY A 106 -17.08 6.63 15.95
CA GLY A 106 -17.08 8.10 16.00
C GLY A 106 -16.00 8.78 15.15
N ALA A 107 -15.11 8.02 14.51
CA ALA A 107 -14.11 8.53 13.57
C ALA A 107 -14.65 8.50 12.13
N SER A 108 -14.28 9.52 11.37
CA SER A 108 -14.54 9.66 9.93
C SER A 108 -13.42 9.07 9.07
N SER A 109 -12.21 8.92 9.61
CA SER A 109 -11.07 8.33 8.92
C SER A 109 -10.25 7.42 9.83
N SER A 110 -9.55 6.48 9.23
CA SER A 110 -8.66 5.53 9.90
C SER A 110 -7.43 5.21 9.07
N PHE A 111 -6.37 4.80 9.75
CA PHE A 111 -5.05 4.56 9.18
C PHE A 111 -4.43 3.34 9.83
N ALA A 112 -3.89 2.42 9.02
CA ALA A 112 -3.02 1.36 9.50
C ALA A 112 -1.55 1.76 9.33
N TYR A 113 -0.81 1.85 10.44
CA TYR A 113 0.60 2.26 10.44
C TYR A 113 1.58 1.10 10.58
N GLY A 114 1.11 -0.06 11.04
CA GLY A 114 1.96 -1.23 11.23
C GLY A 114 1.19 -2.53 11.12
N ILE A 115 1.90 -3.58 10.74
CA ILE A 115 1.40 -4.95 10.66
C ILE A 115 2.51 -5.91 11.09
N ASN A 116 2.15 -6.98 11.81
CA ASN A 116 3.08 -8.08 12.11
C ASN A 116 2.77 -9.33 11.30
N ASP A 117 3.60 -10.37 11.44
CA ASP A 117 3.48 -11.61 10.64
C ASP A 117 2.27 -12.47 11.00
N MET A 118 1.63 -12.19 12.13
CA MET A 118 0.33 -12.78 12.48
C MET A 118 -0.84 -12.04 11.79
N GLY A 119 -0.56 -11.00 11.00
CA GLY A 119 -1.57 -10.18 10.33
C GLY A 119 -2.29 -9.21 11.25
N GLN A 120 -1.75 -8.96 12.46
CA GLN A 120 -2.31 -7.99 13.38
C GLN A 120 -1.90 -6.58 12.96
N VAL A 121 -2.87 -5.68 12.92
CA VAL A 121 -2.70 -4.30 12.44
C VAL A 121 -2.82 -3.32 13.59
N VAL A 122 -1.93 -2.33 13.62
CA VAL A 122 -1.98 -1.20 14.54
C VAL A 122 -2.17 0.11 13.76
N GLY A 123 -2.84 1.07 14.38
CA GLY A 123 -3.32 2.25 13.68
C GLY A 123 -4.04 3.26 14.57
N GLY A 124 -4.65 4.25 13.93
CA GLY A 124 -5.44 5.29 14.59
C GLY A 124 -6.52 5.84 13.66
N GLY A 125 -7.37 6.72 14.18
CA GLY A 125 -8.43 7.37 13.42
C GLY A 125 -8.91 8.64 14.09
N TYR A 126 -9.61 9.48 13.33
CA TYR A 126 -10.21 10.75 13.77
C TYR A 126 -11.55 11.01 13.08
#